data_AF-A0A225D8U2-F1
#
_entry.id   AF-A0A225D8U2-F1
#
_cell.length_a   1.000
_cell.length_b   1.000
_cell.length_c   1.000
_cell.angle_alpha   90.00
_cell.angle_beta   90.00
_cell.angle_gamma   90.00
#
_symmetry.space_group_name_H-M   'P 1'
#
loop_
_entity.id
_entity.type
_entity.pdbx_description
1 polymer ?
#
loop_
_entity_poly.entity_id
_entity_poly.type
_entity_poly.pdbx_seq_one_letter_code
_entity_poly.pdbx_strand_id
1 'polypeptide(L)'
;MRKILALAVLLGAATITVGQQPDGPPPIRYAVGTNVETFPQTSARETLASVVRAIERNKADYLAAYLLDPVFVDARVADRAKLIEPAVDRDLRAVRNAQRQKDVEVRPEEKLPLEPKLFDIAVREEANRRAFKLVTKDVREYLIENPDTLKDLKRFLRDGVFTDAGESASVALKDVKDRQVFLKKIGTRWFIEDRQKDVKN
;
A
#
# COMPACT_ATOMS: atom_id res chain seq x y z
N MET A 1 -40.14 32.16 -42.86
CA MET A 1 -38.77 32.65 -42.61
C MET A 1 -38.42 32.46 -41.13
N ARG A 2 -37.74 31.38 -40.75
CA ARG A 2 -37.18 31.19 -39.41
C ARG A 2 -35.83 30.50 -39.57
N LYS A 3 -34.77 31.18 -39.13
CA LYS A 3 -33.37 30.74 -39.18
C LYS A 3 -33.15 29.71 -38.08
N ILE A 4 -32.65 28.53 -38.41
CA ILE A 4 -32.22 27.51 -37.44
C ILE A 4 -30.73 27.72 -37.18
N LEU A 5 -30.40 27.90 -35.89
CA LEU A 5 -29.07 28.12 -35.34
C LEU A 5 -28.13 26.94 -35.60
N ALA A 6 -26.88 27.26 -35.91
CA ALA A 6 -25.76 26.34 -35.97
C ALA A 6 -25.38 25.85 -34.56
N LEU A 7 -25.23 24.53 -34.42
CA LEU A 7 -24.68 23.87 -33.23
C LEU A 7 -23.21 23.56 -33.52
N ALA A 8 -22.30 24.35 -32.95
CA ALA A 8 -20.87 24.11 -33.00
C ALA A 8 -20.50 23.07 -31.92
N VAL A 9 -20.09 21.88 -32.36
CA VAL A 9 -19.53 20.83 -31.52
C VAL A 9 -18.07 21.20 -31.22
N LEU A 10 -17.81 21.65 -30.01
CA LEU A 10 -16.45 21.79 -29.48
C LEU A 10 -16.02 20.44 -28.89
N LEU A 11 -15.19 19.70 -29.65
CA LEU A 11 -14.46 18.53 -29.16
C LEU A 11 -13.52 18.97 -28.03
N GLY A 12 -13.89 18.66 -26.79
CA GLY A 12 -12.97 18.68 -25.66
C GLY A 12 -12.11 17.42 -25.67
N ALA A 13 -10.89 17.52 -26.21
CA ALA A 13 -9.88 16.48 -26.05
C ALA A 13 -9.33 16.52 -24.60
N ALA A 14 -9.93 15.73 -23.71
CA ALA A 14 -9.32 15.41 -22.43
C ALA A 14 -8.11 14.51 -22.69
N THR A 15 -6.91 15.08 -22.60
CA THR A 15 -5.67 14.32 -22.59
C THR A 15 -5.60 13.53 -21.28
N ILE A 16 -6.01 12.26 -21.33
CA ILE A 16 -5.68 11.30 -20.27
C ILE A 16 -4.17 11.11 -20.35
N THR A 17 -3.43 11.81 -19.50
CA THR A 17 -2.03 11.51 -19.24
C THR A 17 -1.96 10.13 -18.60
N VAL A 18 -1.80 9.10 -19.43
CA VAL A 18 -1.30 7.80 -19.00
C VAL A 18 0.10 8.06 -18.47
N GLY A 19 0.22 8.29 -17.18
CA GLY A 19 1.51 8.43 -16.51
C GLY A 19 2.28 7.15 -16.68
N GLN A 20 3.21 7.12 -17.64
CA GLN A 20 4.20 6.06 -17.76
C GLN A 20 5.00 6.07 -16.45
N GLN A 21 4.80 5.04 -15.62
CA GLN A 21 5.62 4.87 -14.43
C GLN A 21 7.07 4.67 -14.89
N PRO A 22 8.02 5.50 -14.43
CA PRO A 22 9.39 5.46 -14.92
C PRO A 22 10.01 4.08 -14.70
N ASP A 23 10.75 3.60 -15.70
CA ASP A 23 11.58 2.40 -15.60
C ASP A 23 12.62 2.64 -14.49
N GLY A 24 12.38 2.06 -13.32
CA GLY A 24 13.21 2.26 -12.15
C GLY A 24 12.75 1.45 -10.94
N PRO A 25 13.61 1.32 -9.91
CA PRO A 25 13.21 0.69 -8.67
C PRO A 25 12.01 1.42 -8.08
N PRO A 26 11.07 0.70 -7.47
CA PRO A 26 9.88 1.33 -6.91
C PRO A 26 10.27 2.31 -5.80
N PRO A 27 9.49 3.39 -5.60
CA PRO A 27 9.77 4.35 -4.55
C PRO A 27 9.74 3.66 -3.18
N ILE A 28 10.66 4.07 -2.29
CA ILE A 28 10.70 3.57 -0.92
C ILE A 28 9.42 3.99 -0.20
N ARG A 29 8.66 3.00 0.32
CA ARG A 29 7.43 3.24 1.09
C ARG A 29 7.69 2.94 2.55
N TYR A 30 7.27 3.86 3.43
CA TYR A 30 7.32 3.69 4.88
C TYR A 30 8.69 3.28 5.45
N ALA A 31 9.77 3.74 4.81
CA ALA A 31 11.15 3.37 5.11
C ALA A 31 11.46 1.85 5.00
N VAL A 32 10.65 1.09 4.27
CA VAL A 32 10.90 -0.32 3.98
C VAL A 32 11.75 -0.41 2.70
N GLY A 33 12.91 -1.08 2.75
CA GLY A 33 13.76 -1.26 1.57
C GLY A 33 13.10 -2.10 0.47
N THR A 34 13.42 -1.82 -0.79
CA THR A 34 12.94 -2.61 -1.93
C THR A 34 13.84 -3.84 -2.13
N ASN A 35 13.26 -4.97 -2.53
CA ASN A 35 14.00 -6.20 -2.81
C ASN A 35 13.32 -6.97 -3.94
N VAL A 36 13.32 -6.36 -5.13
CA VAL A 36 12.60 -6.87 -6.30
C VAL A 36 13.20 -8.18 -6.80
N GLU A 37 14.50 -8.42 -6.59
CA GLU A 37 15.16 -9.69 -6.91
C GLU A 37 14.61 -10.84 -6.06
N THR A 38 14.46 -10.62 -4.74
CA THR A 38 13.89 -11.63 -3.83
C THR A 38 12.37 -11.72 -3.94
N PHE A 39 11.69 -10.67 -4.37
CA PHE A 39 10.24 -10.61 -4.45
C PHE A 39 9.79 -10.02 -5.80
N PRO A 40 9.95 -10.78 -6.91
CA PRO A 40 9.57 -10.33 -8.23
C PRO A 40 8.06 -10.12 -8.34
N GLN A 41 7.68 -9.13 -9.15
CA GLN A 41 6.28 -8.74 -9.38
C GLN A 41 5.99 -8.48 -10.86
N THR A 42 6.72 -9.14 -11.76
CA THR A 42 6.59 -8.91 -13.21
C THR A 42 5.34 -9.58 -13.79
N SER A 43 4.85 -10.64 -13.12
CA SER A 43 3.60 -11.34 -13.44
C SER A 43 2.74 -11.58 -12.20
N ALA A 44 1.46 -11.88 -12.42
CA ALA A 44 0.54 -12.25 -11.34
C ALA A 44 1.02 -13.51 -10.58
N ARG A 45 1.54 -14.52 -11.30
CA ARG A 45 2.06 -15.76 -10.69
C ARG A 45 3.30 -15.50 -9.83
N GLU A 46 4.26 -14.72 -10.34
CA GLU A 46 5.45 -14.34 -9.56
C GLU A 46 5.10 -13.53 -8.32
N THR A 47 4.14 -12.62 -8.43
CA THR A 47 3.68 -11.82 -7.29
C THR A 47 3.07 -12.70 -6.21
N LEU A 48 2.22 -13.66 -6.58
CA LEU A 48 1.68 -14.61 -5.62
C LEU A 48 2.79 -15.45 -4.96
N ALA A 49 3.79 -15.87 -5.72
CA ALA A 49 4.96 -16.56 -5.17
C ALA A 49 5.75 -15.67 -4.19
N SER A 50 5.92 -14.39 -4.52
CA SER A 50 6.56 -13.39 -3.66
C SER A 50 5.78 -13.18 -2.36
N VAL A 51 4.45 -13.18 -2.41
CA VAL A 51 3.57 -13.10 -1.22
C VAL A 51 3.78 -14.30 -0.32
N VAL A 52 3.71 -15.53 -0.87
CA VAL A 52 3.97 -16.76 -0.12
C VAL A 52 5.34 -16.69 0.56
N ARG A 53 6.38 -16.32 -0.20
CA ARG A 53 7.75 -16.19 0.31
C ARG A 53 7.89 -15.13 1.40
N ALA A 54 7.21 -13.99 1.28
CA ALA A 54 7.24 -12.93 2.28
C ALA A 54 6.59 -13.40 3.60
N ILE A 55 5.47 -14.12 3.51
CA ILE A 55 4.80 -14.70 4.68
C ILE A 55 5.70 -15.74 5.36
N GLU A 56 6.29 -16.67 4.60
CA GLU A 56 7.20 -17.70 5.13
C GLU A 56 8.42 -17.10 5.84
N ARG A 57 8.92 -15.96 5.36
CA ARG A 57 10.06 -15.24 5.95
C ARG A 57 9.66 -14.23 7.02
N ASN A 58 8.39 -14.21 7.45
CA ASN A 58 7.83 -13.27 8.40
C ASN A 58 8.09 -11.78 8.05
N LYS A 59 8.05 -11.46 6.75
CA LYS A 59 8.24 -10.11 6.19
C LYS A 59 6.91 -9.38 5.99
N ALA A 60 6.15 -9.23 7.08
CA ALA A 60 4.83 -8.57 7.06
C ALA A 60 4.92 -7.08 6.65
N ASP A 61 6.01 -6.42 7.00
CA ASP A 61 6.35 -5.06 6.57
C ASP A 61 6.51 -4.96 5.04
N TYR A 62 7.26 -5.86 4.43
CA TYR A 62 7.44 -5.92 2.99
C TYR A 62 6.14 -6.30 2.27
N LEU A 63 5.39 -7.26 2.81
CA LEU A 63 4.08 -7.67 2.30
C LEU A 63 3.15 -6.45 2.20
N ALA A 64 2.98 -5.72 3.29
CA ALA A 64 2.15 -4.52 3.32
C ALA A 64 2.71 -3.38 2.44
N ALA A 65 4.03 -3.13 2.46
CA ALA A 65 4.62 -2.03 1.71
C ALA A 65 4.60 -2.24 0.19
N TYR A 66 4.77 -3.49 -0.29
CA TYR A 66 5.09 -3.72 -1.69
C TYR A 66 4.28 -4.78 -2.41
N LEU A 67 3.61 -5.69 -1.70
CA LEU A 67 2.91 -6.81 -2.34
C LEU A 67 1.38 -6.71 -2.23
N LEU A 68 0.87 -6.00 -1.24
CA LEU A 68 -0.54 -5.62 -1.16
C LEU A 68 -0.82 -4.37 -2.00
N ASP A 69 -2.07 -4.20 -2.41
CA ASP A 69 -2.55 -3.01 -3.10
C ASP A 69 -2.14 -1.73 -2.34
N PRO A 70 -1.34 -0.84 -2.96
CA PRO A 70 -0.88 0.38 -2.31
C PRO A 70 -2.03 1.28 -1.85
N VAL A 71 -3.11 1.38 -2.63
CA VAL A 71 -4.27 2.25 -2.31
C VAL A 71 -4.97 1.74 -1.05
N PHE A 72 -5.15 0.43 -0.95
CA PHE A 72 -5.71 -0.21 0.24
C PHE A 72 -4.85 0.06 1.48
N VAL A 73 -3.53 -0.16 1.37
CA VAL A 73 -2.61 0.02 2.50
C VAL A 73 -2.54 1.48 2.93
N ASP A 74 -2.46 2.42 1.97
CA ASP A 74 -2.43 3.86 2.27
C ASP A 74 -3.72 4.32 2.95
N ALA A 75 -4.89 3.82 2.54
CA ALA A 75 -6.15 4.09 3.21
C ALA A 75 -6.15 3.58 4.67
N ARG A 76 -5.68 2.34 4.89
CA ARG A 76 -5.57 1.77 6.26
C ARG A 76 -4.59 2.57 7.13
N VAL A 77 -3.46 2.99 6.57
CA VAL A 77 -2.48 3.82 7.28
C VAL A 77 -3.08 5.18 7.61
N ALA A 78 -3.76 5.83 6.68
CA ALA A 78 -4.40 7.13 6.92
C ALA A 78 -5.47 7.06 8.02
N ASP A 79 -6.32 6.03 8.00
CA ASP A 79 -7.34 5.79 9.04
C ASP A 79 -6.70 5.63 10.42
N ARG A 80 -5.64 4.82 10.52
CA ARG A 80 -4.90 4.61 11.77
C ARG A 80 -4.14 5.87 12.22
N ALA A 81 -3.53 6.59 11.29
CA ALA A 81 -2.77 7.82 11.56
C ALA A 81 -3.67 8.87 12.19
N LYS A 82 -4.88 9.08 11.65
CA LYS A 82 -5.88 10.01 12.20
C LYS A 82 -6.21 9.74 13.67
N LEU A 83 -6.26 8.47 14.07
CA LEU A 83 -6.57 8.08 15.46
C LEU A 83 -5.42 8.39 16.43
N ILE A 84 -4.16 8.29 15.97
CA ILE A 84 -2.97 8.42 16.82
C ILE A 84 -2.29 9.79 16.72
N GLU A 85 -2.61 10.58 15.70
CA GLU A 85 -2.01 11.90 15.46
C GLU A 85 -2.03 12.82 16.69
N PRO A 86 -3.11 12.92 17.50
CA PRO A 86 -3.09 13.75 18.71
C PRO A 86 -2.09 13.29 19.77
N ALA A 87 -1.88 11.98 19.90
CA ALA A 87 -0.87 11.43 20.82
C ALA A 87 0.54 11.71 20.31
N VAL A 88 0.77 11.54 19.00
CA VAL A 88 2.05 11.83 18.34
C VAL A 88 2.40 13.31 18.45
N ASP A 89 1.44 14.20 18.21
CA ASP A 89 1.61 15.65 18.37
C ASP A 89 2.07 16.01 19.79
N ARG A 90 1.39 15.48 20.81
CA ARG A 90 1.77 15.70 22.21
C ARG A 90 3.19 15.21 22.49
N ASP A 91 3.55 14.02 22.04
CA ASP A 91 4.89 13.44 22.23
C ASP A 91 5.97 14.32 21.57
N LEU A 92 5.77 14.70 20.31
CA LEU A 92 6.73 15.50 19.56
C LEU A 92 6.81 16.94 20.09
N ARG A 93 5.71 17.51 20.61
CA ARG A 93 5.74 18.82 21.28
C ARG A 93 6.59 18.77 22.54
N ALA A 94 6.52 17.69 23.32
CA ALA A 94 7.37 17.52 24.49
C ALA A 94 8.86 17.50 24.10
N VAL A 95 9.22 16.74 23.06
CA VAL A 95 10.59 16.71 22.51
C VAL A 95 11.02 18.09 22.00
N ARG A 96 10.17 18.78 21.24
CA ARG A 96 10.46 20.13 20.73
C ARG A 96 10.65 21.15 21.85
N ASN A 97 9.88 21.05 22.93
CA ASN A 97 10.03 21.92 24.10
C ASN A 97 11.36 21.64 24.83
N ALA A 98 11.75 20.37 24.95
CA ALA A 98 13.04 19.98 25.51
C ALA A 98 14.21 20.52 24.66
N GLN A 99 14.12 20.48 23.32
CA GLN A 99 15.14 21.05 22.41
C GLN A 99 15.37 22.56 22.59
N ARG A 100 14.39 23.30 23.14
CA ARG A 100 14.52 24.74 23.42
C ARG A 100 15.24 25.01 24.74
N GLN A 101 15.25 24.03 25.64
CA GLN A 101 16.02 24.09 26.87
C GLN A 101 17.47 23.74 26.50
N LYS A 102 18.39 24.70 26.65
CA LYS A 102 19.78 24.58 26.17
C LYS A 102 20.58 23.43 26.80
N ASP A 103 20.03 22.77 27.81
CA ASP A 103 20.70 21.75 28.61
C ASP A 103 20.40 20.31 28.14
N VAL A 104 19.58 20.13 27.10
CA VAL A 104 19.28 18.80 26.54
C VAL A 104 19.97 18.63 25.20
N GLU A 105 21.03 17.82 25.17
CA GLU A 105 21.67 17.41 23.93
C GLU A 105 20.74 16.46 23.17
N VAL A 106 20.23 16.91 22.03
CA VAL A 106 19.38 16.10 21.14
C VAL A 106 20.18 15.69 19.92
N ARG A 107 20.15 14.39 19.61
CA ARG A 107 20.85 13.81 18.47
C ARG A 107 20.37 14.47 17.16
N PRO A 108 21.25 14.71 16.18
CA PRO A 108 20.88 15.36 14.92
C PRO A 108 19.65 14.75 14.23
N GLU A 109 19.52 13.43 14.25
CA GLU A 109 18.41 12.65 13.69
C GLU A 109 17.09 12.79 14.46
N GLU A 110 17.12 13.30 15.69
CA GLU A 110 15.95 13.53 16.55
C GLU A 110 15.54 15.00 16.58
N LYS A 111 16.29 15.89 15.91
CA LYS A 111 15.96 17.32 15.85
C LYS A 111 14.64 17.53 15.14
N LEU A 112 13.73 18.25 15.80
CA LEU A 112 12.42 18.56 15.25
C LEU A 112 12.41 19.99 14.69
N PRO A 113 11.64 20.26 13.62
CA PRO A 113 11.52 21.61 13.10
C PRO A 113 10.93 22.55 14.16
N LEU A 114 11.54 23.73 14.30
CA LEU A 114 11.03 24.79 15.18
C LEU A 114 9.89 25.59 14.53
N GLU A 115 9.88 25.64 13.19
CA GLU A 115 8.82 26.30 12.43
C GLU A 115 7.49 25.54 12.57
N PRO A 116 6.36 26.20 12.90
CA PRO A 116 5.09 25.53 13.11
C PRO A 116 4.62 24.65 11.95
N LYS A 117 4.71 25.14 10.71
CA LYS A 117 4.25 24.39 9.53
C LYS A 117 5.07 23.13 9.29
N LEU A 118 6.39 23.22 9.39
CA LEU A 118 7.28 22.08 9.25
C LEU A 118 7.09 21.08 10.41
N PHE A 119 6.78 21.58 11.61
CA PHE A 119 6.45 20.72 12.74
C PHE A 119 5.15 19.93 12.50
N ASP A 120 4.10 20.55 11.99
CA ASP A 120 2.84 19.87 11.68
C ASP A 120 3.04 18.79 10.59
N ILE A 121 3.91 19.04 9.61
CA ILE A 121 4.32 18.02 8.62
C ILE A 121 5.03 16.86 9.31
N ALA A 122 6.00 17.15 10.19
CA ALA A 122 6.73 16.12 10.93
C ALA A 122 5.81 15.27 11.82
N VAL A 123 4.79 15.87 12.44
CA VAL A 123 3.75 15.16 13.20
C VAL A 123 2.99 14.19 12.31
N ARG A 124 2.54 14.62 11.13
CA ARG A 124 1.80 13.75 10.19
C ARG A 124 2.67 12.63 9.63
N GLU A 125 3.93 12.92 9.28
CA GLU A 125 4.87 11.91 8.80
C GLU A 125 5.15 10.86 9.88
N GLU A 126 5.37 11.29 11.12
CA GLU A 126 5.57 10.37 12.25
C GLU A 126 4.29 9.57 12.57
N ALA A 127 3.12 10.20 12.51
CA ALA A 127 1.84 9.52 12.68
C ALA A 127 1.64 8.45 11.61
N ASN A 128 1.89 8.74 10.32
CA ASN A 128 1.83 7.77 9.24
C ASN A 128 2.83 6.61 9.45
N ARG A 129 4.06 6.92 9.86
CA ARG A 129 5.08 5.90 10.16
C ARG A 129 4.66 4.97 11.31
N ARG A 130 4.13 5.52 12.40
CA ARG A 130 3.61 4.71 13.53
C ARG A 130 2.37 3.92 13.13
N ALA A 131 1.47 4.51 12.34
CA ALA A 131 0.28 3.86 11.82
C ALA A 131 0.61 2.68 10.91
N PHE A 132 1.61 2.79 10.04
CA PHE A 132 2.10 1.67 9.23
C PHE A 132 2.63 0.52 10.09
N LYS A 133 3.32 0.81 11.20
CA LYS A 133 3.73 -0.23 12.17
C LYS A 133 2.52 -0.97 12.78
N LEU A 134 1.42 -0.27 13.02
CA LEU A 134 0.17 -0.91 13.47
C LEU A 134 -0.45 -1.78 12.37
N VAL A 135 -0.54 -1.28 11.13
CA VAL A 135 -1.06 -2.07 9.99
C VAL A 135 -0.25 -3.34 9.77
N THR A 136 1.08 -3.26 9.82
CA THR A 136 1.96 -4.44 9.69
C THR A 136 1.84 -5.41 10.85
N LYS A 137 1.57 -4.90 12.07
CA LYS A 137 1.22 -5.73 13.23
C LYS A 137 -0.11 -6.46 12.98
N ASP A 138 -1.15 -5.76 12.57
CA ASP A 138 -2.47 -6.33 12.25
C ASP A 138 -2.35 -7.45 11.20
N VAL A 139 -1.56 -7.22 10.14
CA VAL A 139 -1.28 -8.24 9.10
C VAL A 139 -0.60 -9.47 9.70
N ARG A 140 0.39 -9.28 10.59
CA ARG A 140 1.08 -10.39 11.25
C ARG A 140 0.14 -11.19 12.15
N GLU A 141 -0.66 -10.50 12.96
CA GLU A 141 -1.64 -11.12 13.86
C GLU A 141 -2.67 -11.92 13.06
N TYR A 142 -3.21 -11.35 11.98
CA TYR A 142 -4.09 -12.07 11.07
C TYR A 142 -3.46 -13.37 10.53
N LEU A 143 -2.19 -13.33 10.11
CA LEU A 143 -1.49 -14.52 9.60
C LEU A 143 -1.24 -15.59 10.68
N ILE A 144 -1.05 -15.17 11.94
CA ILE A 144 -0.91 -16.08 13.09
C ILE A 144 -2.25 -16.74 13.41
N GLU A 145 -3.34 -15.96 13.42
CA GLU A 145 -4.69 -16.42 13.72
C GLU A 145 -5.25 -17.32 12.60
N ASN A 146 -4.79 -17.14 11.35
CA ASN A 146 -5.30 -17.85 10.18
C ASN A 146 -4.18 -18.63 9.46
N PRO A 147 -3.58 -19.65 10.09
CA PRO A 147 -2.42 -20.37 9.53
C PRO A 147 -2.75 -21.10 8.22
N ASP A 148 -4.00 -21.47 7.99
CA ASP A 148 -4.45 -22.09 6.74
C ASP A 148 -4.40 -21.13 5.55
N THR A 149 -4.38 -19.80 5.78
CA THR A 149 -4.18 -18.80 4.72
C THR A 149 -2.91 -19.07 3.92
N LEU A 150 -1.80 -19.41 4.59
CA LEU A 150 -0.55 -19.71 3.89
C LEU A 150 -0.66 -21.00 3.07
N LYS A 151 -1.32 -22.03 3.61
CA LYS A 151 -1.53 -23.29 2.89
C LYS A 151 -2.38 -23.08 1.65
N ASP A 152 -3.42 -22.26 1.76
CA ASP A 152 -4.30 -21.91 0.66
C ASP A 152 -3.57 -21.10 -0.42
N LEU A 153 -2.78 -20.09 -0.05
CA LEU A 153 -1.99 -19.31 -1.00
C LEU A 153 -0.98 -20.19 -1.76
N LYS A 154 -0.33 -21.14 -1.06
CA LYS A 154 0.53 -22.15 -1.70
C LYS A 154 -0.25 -23.03 -2.67
N ARG A 155 -1.47 -23.42 -2.29
CA ARG A 155 -2.35 -24.23 -3.13
C ARG A 155 -2.80 -23.46 -4.38
N PHE A 156 -3.20 -22.20 -4.26
CA PHE A 156 -3.49 -21.33 -5.41
C PHE A 156 -2.29 -21.20 -6.34
N LEU A 157 -1.09 -21.03 -5.78
CA LEU A 157 0.12 -20.92 -6.58
C LEU A 157 0.43 -22.21 -7.37
N ARG A 158 0.23 -23.37 -6.75
CA ARG A 158 0.53 -24.69 -7.34
C ARG A 158 -0.55 -25.17 -8.31
N ASP A 159 -1.80 -25.19 -7.85
CA ASP A 159 -2.92 -25.85 -8.52
C ASP A 159 -3.88 -24.87 -9.21
N GLY A 160 -3.71 -23.57 -8.96
CA GLY A 160 -4.61 -22.53 -9.44
C GLY A 160 -4.51 -22.30 -10.95
N VAL A 161 -5.67 -22.08 -11.55
CA VAL A 161 -5.81 -21.60 -12.94
C VAL A 161 -5.74 -20.09 -12.91
N PHE A 162 -4.71 -19.53 -13.52
CA PHE A 162 -4.53 -18.09 -13.65
C PHE A 162 -5.28 -17.59 -14.88
N THR A 163 -6.04 -16.52 -14.71
CA THR A 163 -6.71 -15.81 -15.79
C THR A 163 -6.20 -14.37 -15.77
N ASP A 164 -5.51 -13.96 -16.83
CA ASP A 164 -4.96 -12.61 -16.99
C ASP A 164 -5.87 -11.80 -17.92
N ALA A 165 -6.25 -10.60 -17.48
CA ALA A 165 -7.09 -9.64 -18.19
C ALA A 165 -6.37 -8.29 -18.34
N GLY A 166 -5.05 -8.31 -18.54
CA GLY A 166 -4.21 -7.14 -18.80
C GLY A 166 -3.80 -6.40 -17.53
N GLU A 167 -4.74 -5.64 -16.94
CA GLU A 167 -4.51 -4.87 -15.70
C GLU A 167 -5.03 -5.57 -14.45
N SER A 168 -5.69 -6.71 -14.62
CA SER A 168 -6.17 -7.54 -13.51
C SER A 168 -5.93 -9.00 -13.83
N ALA A 169 -5.80 -9.80 -12.78
CA ALA A 169 -5.69 -11.25 -12.88
C ALA A 169 -6.42 -11.88 -11.71
N SER A 170 -6.92 -13.09 -11.93
CA SER A 170 -7.44 -13.92 -10.87
C SER A 170 -6.77 -15.29 -10.92
N VAL A 171 -6.73 -15.94 -9.76
CA VAL A 171 -6.36 -17.35 -9.65
C VAL A 171 -7.45 -18.10 -8.91
N ALA A 172 -8.00 -19.11 -9.56
CA ALA A 172 -9.09 -19.94 -9.06
C ALA A 172 -8.66 -21.40 -8.95
N LEU A 173 -9.17 -22.13 -7.96
CA LEU A 173 -9.01 -23.58 -7.88
C LEU A 173 -10.15 -24.27 -8.62
N LYS A 174 -9.85 -25.29 -9.43
CA LYS A 174 -10.86 -25.98 -10.25
C LYS A 174 -11.93 -26.68 -9.40
N ASP A 175 -11.55 -27.14 -8.21
CA ASP A 175 -12.40 -27.92 -7.31
C ASP A 175 -13.07 -27.06 -6.22
N VAL A 176 -12.73 -25.77 -6.11
CA VAL A 176 -13.34 -24.86 -5.15
C VAL A 176 -13.96 -23.68 -5.87
N LYS A 177 -15.25 -23.84 -6.20
CA LYS A 177 -16.10 -22.74 -6.64
C LYS A 177 -16.15 -21.71 -5.49
N ASP A 178 -16.10 -20.43 -5.80
CA ASP A 178 -16.15 -19.29 -4.86
C ASP A 178 -14.82 -18.86 -4.20
N ARG A 179 -13.74 -19.65 -4.27
CA ARG A 179 -12.43 -19.23 -3.76
C ARG A 179 -11.52 -18.76 -4.88
N GLN A 180 -11.22 -17.46 -4.89
CA GLN A 180 -10.29 -16.85 -5.85
C GLN A 180 -9.39 -15.84 -5.14
N VAL A 181 -8.15 -15.72 -5.62
CA VAL A 181 -7.26 -14.60 -5.26
C VAL A 181 -7.21 -13.64 -6.44
N PHE A 182 -7.41 -12.36 -6.16
CA PHE A 182 -7.38 -11.31 -7.16
C PHE A 182 -6.07 -10.54 -7.08
N LEU A 183 -5.56 -10.18 -8.24
CA LEU A 183 -4.37 -9.37 -8.40
C LEU A 183 -4.68 -8.23 -9.36
N LYS A 184 -4.07 -7.08 -9.12
CA LYS A 184 -4.15 -5.93 -10.01
C LYS A 184 -2.76 -5.43 -10.38
N LYS A 185 -2.64 -4.93 -11.59
CA LYS A 185 -1.41 -4.34 -12.12
C LYS A 185 -1.48 -2.83 -11.95
N ILE A 186 -0.46 -2.23 -11.35
CA ILE A 186 -0.26 -0.78 -11.29
C ILE A 186 1.09 -0.48 -11.93
N GLY A 187 1.06 0.24 -13.05
CA GLY A 187 2.24 0.44 -13.90
C GLY A 187 2.78 -0.91 -14.39
N THR A 188 4.02 -1.22 -14.02
CA THR A 188 4.70 -2.47 -14.42
C THR A 188 4.63 -3.59 -13.36
N ARG A 189 3.98 -3.36 -12.22
CA ARG A 189 4.01 -4.28 -11.07
C ARG A 189 2.62 -4.81 -10.72
N TRP A 190 2.59 -6.05 -10.28
CA TRP A 190 1.39 -6.73 -9.80
C TRP A 190 1.30 -6.70 -8.28
N PHE A 191 0.07 -6.60 -7.75
CA PHE A 191 -0.24 -6.50 -6.32
C PHE A 191 -1.44 -7.40 -6.00
N ILE A 192 -1.48 -7.95 -4.78
CA ILE A 192 -2.67 -8.63 -4.25
C ILE A 192 -3.75 -7.59 -3.95
N GLU A 193 -4.94 -7.83 -4.49
CA GLU A 193 -6.10 -6.98 -4.31
C GLU A 193 -7.02 -7.53 -3.21
N ASP A 194 -7.42 -6.67 -2.26
CA ASP A 194 -8.43 -7.02 -1.26
C ASP A 194 -9.83 -6.71 -1.79
N ARG A 195 -10.55 -7.74 -2.25
CA ARG A 195 -11.92 -7.64 -2.78
C ARG A 195 -13.02 -8.02 -1.78
N GLN A 196 -12.75 -7.99 -0.47
CA GLN A 196 -13.76 -8.39 0.53
C GLN A 196 -15.07 -7.59 0.52
N LYS A 197 -15.17 -6.47 -0.23
CA LYS A 197 -16.34 -5.57 -0.21
C LYS A 197 -17.34 -5.70 -1.38
N ASP A 198 -17.06 -6.49 -2.42
CA ASP A 198 -17.95 -6.55 -3.59
C ASP A 198 -19.00 -7.66 -3.54
N VAL A 199 -19.01 -8.47 -2.47
CA VAL A 199 -20.15 -9.36 -2.18
C VAL A 199 -21.25 -8.55 -1.50
N LYS A 200 -21.87 -7.62 -2.25
CA LYS A 200 -23.20 -7.13 -1.90
C LYS A 200 -24.19 -8.25 -2.24
N ASN A 201 -24.68 -8.94 -1.21
CA ASN A 201 -25.92 -9.71 -1.32
C ASN A 201 -27.10 -8.79 -1.64
#